data_AF-A0A5P2BFP5-F1
#
_entry.id   AF-A0A5P2BFP5-F1
#
_cell.length_a   1.000
_cell.length_b   1.000
_cell.length_c   1.000
_cell.angle_alpha   90.00
_cell.angle_beta   90.00
_cell.angle_gamma   90.00
#
_symmetry.space_group_name_H-M   'P 1'
#
loop_
_entity.id
_entity.type
_entity.pdbx_description
1 polymer ?
#
loop_
_entity_poly.entity_id
_entity_poly.type
_entity_poly.pdbx_seq_one_letter_code
_entity_poly.pdbx_strand_id
1 'polypeptide(L)' 'MENLQDSIRRVLSMCREVTVWREDFDPGTAEWYTLLALSQETHRLLISLPAELLPEEERPSPAMAEILDALQDATKEGAK' A
#
# COMPACT_ATOMS: atom_id res chain seq x y z
N MET A 1 -22.23 -10.32 0.65
CA MET A 1 -21.23 -9.70 -0.25
C MET A 1 -20.32 -8.90 0.65
N GLU A 2 -19.03 -9.23 0.76
CA GLU A 2 -18.08 -8.36 1.47
C GLU A 2 -18.05 -7.00 0.76
N ASN A 3 -18.02 -5.90 1.52
CA ASN A 3 -17.84 -4.57 0.94
C ASN A 3 -16.39 -4.46 0.43
N LEU A 4 -16.17 -3.77 -0.68
CA LEU A 4 -14.84 -3.51 -1.25
C LEU A 4 -13.83 -3.00 -0.19
N GLN A 5 -14.27 -2.14 0.72
CA GLN A 5 -13.43 -1.64 1.81
C GLN A 5 -12.96 -2.75 2.77
N ASP A 6 -13.80 -3.75 3.02
CA ASP A 6 -13.43 -4.91 3.85
C ASP A 6 -12.37 -5.77 3.14
N SER A 7 -12.51 -5.96 1.83
CA SER A 7 -11.50 -6.65 1.02
C SER A 7 -10.17 -5.91 1.03
N ILE A 8 -10.19 -4.57 0.88
CA ILE A 8 -8.97 -3.74 0.95
C ILE A 8 -8.32 -3.86 2.33
N ARG A 9 -9.10 -3.73 3.41
CA ARG A 9 -8.60 -3.86 4.79
C ARG A 9 -7.96 -5.22 5.03
N ARG A 10 -8.58 -6.30 4.51
CA ARG A 10 -8.05 -7.65 4.62
C ARG A 10 -6.72 -7.81 3.91
N VAL A 11 -6.59 -7.32 2.68
CA VAL A 11 -5.33 -7.41 1.93
C VAL A 11 -4.23 -6.56 2.58
N LEU A 12 -4.55 -5.35 3.06
CA LEU A 12 -3.60 -4.53 3.83
C LEU A 12 -3.10 -5.26 5.09
N SER A 13 -4.01 -5.92 5.82
CA SER A 13 -3.65 -6.73 6.98
C SER A 13 -2.66 -7.85 6.62
N MET A 14 -2.88 -8.54 5.50
CA MET A 14 -1.96 -9.58 5.02
C MET A 14 -0.59 -9.01 4.64
N CYS A 15 -0.54 -7.86 3.97
CA CYS A 15 0.73 -7.20 3.64
C CYS A 15 1.53 -6.82 4.89
N ARG A 16 0.85 -6.32 5.93
CA ARG A 16 1.45 -6.00 7.23
C ARG A 16 1.99 -7.24 7.93
N GLU A 17 1.23 -8.33 7.94
CA GLU A 17 1.65 -9.60 8.52
C GLU A 17 2.93 -10.14 7.85
N VAL A 18 3.00 -10.11 6.52
CA VAL A 18 4.23 -10.49 5.77
C VAL A 18 5.40 -9.56 6.10
N THR A 19 5.14 -8.27 6.34
CA THR A 19 6.18 -7.31 6.75
C THR A 19 6.73 -7.65 8.13
N VAL A 20 5.87 -8.01 9.08
CA VAL A 20 6.28 -8.46 10.42
C VAL A 20 7.07 -9.77 10.33
N TRP A 21 6.60 -10.75 9.54
CA TRP A 21 7.32 -12.00 9.36
C TRP A 21 8.74 -11.80 8.84
N ARG A 22 8.97 -10.82 7.96
CA ARG A 22 10.30 -10.46 7.47
C ARG A 22 11.25 -10.00 8.58
N GLU A 23 10.74 -9.32 9.60
CA GLU A 23 11.54 -8.86 10.72
C GLU A 23 11.88 -10.02 11.68
N ASP A 24 10.96 -10.97 11.83
CA ASP A 24 11.09 -12.09 12.76
C ASP A 24 11.82 -13.30 12.16
N PHE A 25 11.73 -13.52 10.84
CA PHE A 25 12.22 -14.72 10.17
C PHE A 25 12.51 -14.48 8.67
N ASP A 26 13.73 -14.81 8.25
CA ASP A 26 14.12 -14.83 6.83
C ASP A 26 14.78 -16.19 6.48
N PRO A 27 14.05 -17.10 5.81
CA PRO A 27 14.61 -18.38 5.38
C PRO A 27 15.55 -18.27 4.17
N GLY A 28 15.64 -17.10 3.52
CA GLY A 28 16.54 -16.85 2.39
C GLY A 28 16.20 -17.61 1.10
N THR A 29 14.98 -18.12 0.96
CA THR A 29 14.56 -18.91 -0.21
C THR A 29 14.00 -18.02 -1.33
N ALA A 30 14.00 -18.53 -2.56
CA ALA A 30 13.45 -17.82 -3.71
C ALA A 30 11.93 -17.58 -3.57
N GLU A 31 11.21 -18.54 -3.02
CA GLU A 31 9.78 -18.46 -2.73
C GLU A 31 9.51 -17.37 -1.70
N TRP A 32 10.37 -17.26 -0.68
CA TRP A 32 10.27 -16.22 0.34
C TRP A 32 10.45 -14.82 -0.26
N TYR A 33 11.51 -14.61 -1.05
CA TYR A 33 11.72 -13.33 -1.73
C TYR A 33 10.59 -12.99 -2.70
N THR A 34 10.01 -14.00 -3.35
CA THR A 34 8.83 -13.81 -4.21
C THR A 34 7.63 -13.34 -3.40
N LEU A 35 7.35 -13.95 -2.25
CA LEU A 35 6.27 -13.52 -1.34
C LEU A 35 6.47 -12.08 -0.87
N LEU A 36 7.69 -11.72 -0.46
CA LEU A 36 8.02 -10.36 -0.03
C LEU A 36 7.79 -9.34 -1.16
N ALA A 37 8.26 -9.64 -2.38
CA ALA A 37 8.08 -8.76 -3.53
C ALA A 37 6.60 -8.58 -3.89
N LEU A 38 5.82 -9.67 -3.90
CA LEU A 38 4.39 -9.62 -4.18
C LEU A 38 3.63 -8.82 -3.11
N SER A 39 3.97 -9.01 -1.83
CA SER A 39 3.38 -8.26 -0.73
C SER A 39 3.67 -6.76 -0.84
N GLN A 40 4.91 -6.39 -1.17
CA GLN A 40 5.31 -4.99 -1.36
C GLN A 40 4.58 -4.34 -2.54
N GLU A 41 4.52 -5.01 -3.69
CA GLU A 41 3.85 -4.46 -4.85
C GLU A 41 2.33 -4.36 -4.64
N THR A 42 1.74 -5.36 -3.98
CA THR A 42 0.33 -5.31 -3.59
C THR A 42 0.05 -4.12 -2.67
N HIS A 43 0.89 -3.90 -1.66
CA HIS A 43 0.76 -2.74 -0.78
C HIS A 43 0.88 -1.43 -1.57
N ARG A 44 1.82 -1.33 -2.52
CA ARG A 44 2.00 -0.17 -3.40
C ARG A 44 0.75 0.13 -4.24
N LEU A 45 0.14 -0.92 -4.81
CA LEU A 45 -1.10 -0.79 -5.58
C LEU A 45 -2.25 -0.34 -4.70
N LEU A 46 -2.37 -0.89 -3.49
CA LEU A 46 -3.43 -0.51 -2.55
C LEU A 46 -3.34 0.96 -2.13
N ILE A 47 -2.16 1.48 -1.82
CA ILE A 47 -2.00 2.91 -1.47
C ILE A 47 -2.15 3.85 -2.66
N SER A 48 -2.11 3.32 -3.89
CA SER A 48 -2.39 4.10 -5.11
C SER A 48 -3.88 4.24 -5.41
N LEU A 49 -4.75 3.55 -4.65
CA LEU A 49 -6.19 3.67 -4.80
C LEU A 49 -6.67 5.09 -4.42
N PRO A 50 -7.75 5.58 -5.04
CA PRO A 50 -8.45 6.78 -4.59
C PRO A 50 -8.78 6.72 -3.10
N ALA A 51 -8.60 7.83 -2.39
CA ALA A 51 -8.76 7.89 -0.93
C ALA A 51 -10.17 7.50 -0.47
N GLU A 52 -11.19 7.70 -1.30
CA GLU A 52 -12.57 7.32 -1.03
C GLU A 52 -12.75 5.80 -0.91
N LEU A 53 -11.91 5.03 -1.61
CA LEU A 53 -11.93 3.57 -1.59
C LEU A 53 -11.13 2.99 -0.42
N LEU A 54 -10.22 3.76 0.17
CA LEU A 54 -9.45 3.32 1.32
C LEU A 54 -10.33 3.26 2.59
N PRO A 55 -10.06 2.29 3.49
CA PRO A 55 -10.60 2.30 4.84
C PRO A 55 -10.31 3.63 5.54
N GLU A 56 -11.22 4.11 6.39
CA GLU A 56 -11.08 5.43 7.03
C GLU A 56 -9.77 5.62 7.78
N GLU A 57 -9.26 4.55 8.40
CA GLU A 57 -8.01 4.54 9.16
C GLU A 57 -6.76 4.69 8.27
N GLU A 58 -6.89 4.36 6.99
CA GLU A 58 -5.81 4.34 6.00
C GLU A 58 -5.84 5.58 5.09
N ARG A 59 -6.88 6.42 5.23
CA ARG A 59 -6.98 7.65 4.46
C ARG A 59 -5.86 8.60 4.88
N PRO A 60 -5.14 9.22 3.91
CA PRO A 60 -4.13 10.21 4.25
C PRO A 60 -4.76 11.35 5.05
N SER A 61 -4.03 11.85 6.05
CA SER A 61 -4.45 13.05 6.77
C SER A 61 -4.54 14.24 5.81
N PRO A 62 -5.31 15.29 6.13
CA PRO A 62 -5.42 16.47 5.27
C PRO A 62 -4.06 17.06 4.88
N ALA A 63 -3.13 17.14 5.83
CA ALA A 63 -1.77 17.60 5.56
C ALA A 63 -0.98 16.67 4.63
N MET A 64 -1.20 15.35 4.72
CA MET A 64 -0.55 14.38 3.82
C MET A 64 -1.17 14.44 2.41
N ALA A 65 -2.48 14.65 2.31
CA ALA A 65 -3.18 14.82 1.05
C ALA A 65 -2.68 16.06 0.29
N GLU A 66 -2.51 17.20 0.97
CA GLU A 66 -1.92 18.41 0.39
C GLU A 66 -0.50 18.17 -0.15
N ILE A 67 0.31 17.38 0.55
CA ILE A 67 1.66 17.00 0.10
C ILE A 67 1.59 16.08 -1.13
N LEU A 68 0.70 15.08 -1.12
CA LEU A 68 0.50 14.15 -2.24
C LEU A 68 0.06 14.89 -3.51
N ASP A 69 -0.88 15.83 -3.40
CA ASP A 69 -1.35 16.64 -4.52
C ASP A 69 -0.21 17.51 -5.08
N ALA A 70 0.54 18.19 -4.21
CA ALA A 70 1.70 18.99 -4.62
C ALA A 70 2.78 18.16 -5.36
N LEU A 71 3.03 16.93 -4.91
CA LEU A 71 3.96 16.01 -5.57
C LEU A 71 3.44 15.51 -6.93
N GLN A 72 2.14 15.26 -7.04
CA GLN A 72 1.50 14.87 -8.30
C GLN A 72 1.54 16.01 -9.33
N ASP A 73 1.40 17.27 -8.90
CA ASP A 73 1.47 18.41 -9.80
C ASP A 73 2.92 18.69 -10.25
N ALA A 74 3.89 18.60 -9.34
CA ALA A 74 5.31 18.73 -9.66
C ALA A 74 5.79 17.67 -10.68
N THR A 75 5.26 16.44 -10.60
CA THR A 75 5.60 15.36 -11.54
C THR A 75 4.94 15.51 -12.91
N LYS A 76 3.79 16.21 -13.01
CA LYS A 76 3.15 16.56 -14.29
C LYS A 76 3.86 17.71 -15.00
N GLU A 77 4.40 18.67 -14.25
CA GLU A 77 5.14 19.82 -14.83
C GLU A 77 6.52 19.44 -15.36
N GLY A 78 7.21 18.47 -14.75
CA GLY A 78 8.52 17.99 -15.20
C GLY A 78 8.51 17.09 -16.46
N ALA A 79 7.34 16.78 -17.01
CA ALA A 79 7.16 15.92 -18.18
C ALA A 79 6.92 16.71 -19.51
N LYS A 80 7.12 18.03 -19.50
CA LYS A 80 7.10 18.91 -20.68
C LYS A 80 8.51 19.35 -21.07
#